data_AF-A0A518I430-F1
#
_entry.id   AF-A0A518I430-F1
#
_cell.length_a   1.000
_cell.length_b   1.000
_cell.length_c   1.000
_cell.angle_alpha   90.00
_cell.angle_beta   90.00
_cell.angle_gamma   90.00
#
_symmetry.space_group_name_H-M   'P 1'
#
loop_
_entity.id
_entity.type
_entity.pdbx_description
1 polymer ?
#
loop_
_entity_poly.entity_id
_entity_poly.type
_entity_poly.pdbx_seq_one_letter_code
_entity_poly.pdbx_strand_id
1 'polypeptide(L)'
;MNAPQRPPNADPPHPSPPNQGEEAATADPGENQPAHEKGSEAVLAAAMLGDLKREMNRLQREIRLAIQVQLAKMSGRTLGSMEANRELARSIQEMLDAHGLRVRCTHCGHPAILRVSPRAGAAAGVFVFDHTIDGRRTFHGGRVLMPEIRLVAKPARKPRGEKKAG
;
A
#
# COMPACT_ATOMS: atom_id res chain seq x y z
N MET A 1 15.76 52.63 7.05
CA MET A 1 14.66 53.48 7.56
C MET A 1 13.93 52.64 8.61
N ASN A 2 14.27 52.86 9.88
CA ASN A 2 13.70 52.18 11.05
C ASN A 2 12.59 53.05 11.64
N ALA A 3 11.46 52.44 11.97
CA ALA A 3 10.38 53.02 12.77
C ALA A 3 10.06 52.05 13.95
N PRO A 4 9.60 52.57 15.10
CA PRO A 4 10.22 52.22 16.38
C PRO A 4 9.43 51.21 17.21
N GLN A 5 10.17 50.42 18.01
CA GLN A 5 9.66 49.72 19.18
C GLN A 5 9.47 50.69 20.36
N ARG A 6 8.45 50.44 21.20
CA ARG A 6 8.33 50.97 22.57
C ARG A 6 7.51 49.98 23.42
N PRO A 7 7.65 50.00 24.76
CA PRO A 7 8.21 48.87 25.51
C PRO A 7 7.23 48.43 26.65
N PRO A 8 7.63 47.54 27.57
CA PRO A 8 6.74 46.76 28.43
C PRO A 8 6.34 47.54 29.68
N ASN A 9 5.18 47.23 30.25
CA ASN A 9 4.77 47.60 31.59
C ASN A 9 3.71 46.59 32.04
N ALA A 10 3.56 46.18 33.29
CA ALA A 10 4.39 46.12 34.49
C ALA A 10 3.43 45.49 35.51
N ASP A 11 3.81 44.38 36.14
CA ASP A 11 3.21 43.95 37.42
C ASP A 11 3.48 45.04 38.48
N PRO A 12 2.64 45.30 39.51
CA PRO A 12 2.43 44.37 40.65
C PRO A 12 1.08 44.64 41.42
N PRO A 13 0.88 44.30 42.71
CA PRO A 13 1.29 43.15 43.54
C PRO A 13 0.09 42.38 44.16
N HIS A 14 0.43 41.24 44.80
CA HIS A 14 -0.34 40.49 45.80
C HIS A 14 -0.95 41.35 46.94
N PRO A 15 -2.00 40.86 47.62
CA PRO A 15 -1.76 40.28 48.96
C PRO A 15 -2.54 38.97 49.25
N SER A 16 -1.82 37.98 49.78
CA SER A 16 -2.35 36.97 50.74
C SER A 16 -2.21 37.56 52.17
N PRO A 17 -2.71 36.99 53.31
CA PRO A 17 -3.12 35.60 53.61
C PRO A 17 -4.32 35.56 54.62
N PRO A 18 -4.39 34.67 55.63
CA PRO A 18 -4.44 33.20 55.66
C PRO A 18 -5.82 32.69 56.14
N ASN A 19 -6.13 31.40 55.98
CA ASN A 19 -6.88 30.74 57.05
C ASN A 19 -6.40 29.32 57.26
N GLN A 20 -6.09 29.05 58.53
CA GLN A 20 -5.61 27.82 59.08
C GLN A 20 -6.82 26.91 59.32
N GLY A 21 -6.65 25.63 59.01
CA GLY A 21 -7.63 24.59 59.26
C GLY A 21 -6.89 23.26 59.22
N GLU A 22 -6.29 22.93 60.35
CA GLU A 22 -5.82 21.60 60.68
C GLU A 22 -6.99 20.61 60.57
N GLU A 23 -6.77 19.45 59.97
CA GLU A 23 -7.26 18.19 60.54
C GLU A 23 -6.47 17.02 59.96
N ALA A 24 -5.77 16.34 60.87
CA ALA A 24 -5.00 15.14 60.61
C ALA A 24 -5.92 13.93 60.46
N ALA A 25 -5.67 13.07 59.48
CA ALA A 25 -6.17 11.71 59.48
C ALA A 25 -5.25 10.78 58.67
N THR A 26 -4.44 10.03 59.43
CA THR A 26 -4.23 8.58 59.28
C THR A 26 -3.77 8.00 57.94
N ALA A 27 -2.49 7.62 57.91
CA ALA A 27 -1.89 6.39 57.36
C ALA A 27 -2.69 5.57 56.32
N ASP A 28 -2.11 5.43 55.12
CA ASP A 28 -1.97 4.13 54.43
C ASP A 28 -0.95 4.24 53.27
N PRO A 29 0.26 3.62 53.30
CA PRO A 29 1.06 3.41 52.11
C PRO A 29 0.75 2.02 51.56
N GLY A 30 -0.50 1.80 51.14
CA GLY A 30 -0.87 0.70 50.28
C GLY A 30 -0.51 1.05 48.83
N GLU A 31 0.77 0.92 48.47
CA GLU A 31 1.23 1.01 47.08
C GLU A 31 0.55 -0.06 46.22
N ASN A 32 -0.61 0.28 45.70
CA ASN A 32 -1.34 -0.50 44.71
C ASN A 32 -0.87 -0.06 43.31
N GLN A 33 0.34 -0.45 42.91
CA GLN A 33 0.81 -0.33 41.53
C GLN A 33 0.67 -1.70 40.84
N PRO A 34 -0.31 -1.85 39.92
CA PRO A 34 0.06 -2.42 38.61
C PRO A 34 -0.80 -1.91 37.42
N ALA A 35 -1.64 -0.87 37.58
CA ALA A 35 -2.57 -0.47 36.53
C ALA A 35 -1.97 0.46 35.46
N HIS A 36 -0.97 1.27 35.81
CA HIS A 36 -0.37 2.26 34.91
C HIS A 36 0.61 1.66 33.88
N GLU A 37 1.24 0.52 34.18
CA GLU A 37 2.24 -0.11 33.31
C GLU A 37 1.61 -0.81 32.09
N LYS A 38 0.47 -1.48 32.27
CA LYS A 38 -0.23 -2.19 31.17
C LYS A 38 -0.72 -1.26 30.05
N GLY A 39 -1.14 -0.04 30.40
CA GLY A 39 -1.53 0.98 29.42
C GLY A 39 -0.34 1.48 28.60
N SER A 40 0.83 1.62 29.24
CA SER A 40 2.08 2.04 28.61
C SER A 40 2.59 0.99 27.61
N GLU A 41 2.59 -0.29 27.99
CA GLU A 41 3.02 -1.39 27.11
C GLU A 41 2.11 -1.56 25.89
N ALA A 42 0.79 -1.47 26.05
CA ALA A 42 -0.15 -1.56 24.93
C ALA A 42 0.04 -0.41 23.93
N VAL A 43 0.32 0.80 24.42
CA VAL A 43 0.61 1.97 23.58
C VAL A 43 1.95 1.80 22.85
N LEU A 44 2.99 1.32 23.53
CA LEU A 44 4.29 1.02 22.93
C LEU A 44 4.17 -0.04 21.82
N ALA A 45 3.47 -1.15 22.08
CA ALA A 45 3.25 -2.21 21.09
C ALA A 45 2.47 -1.70 19.86
N ALA A 46 1.46 -0.85 20.07
CA ALA A 46 0.72 -0.22 18.98
C ALA A 46 1.62 0.70 18.13
N ALA A 47 2.51 1.48 18.77
CA ALA A 47 3.48 2.31 18.08
C ALA A 47 4.46 1.46 17.25
N MET A 48 5.06 0.42 17.85
CA MET A 48 5.97 -0.50 17.15
C MET A 48 5.31 -1.16 15.93
N LEU A 49 4.07 -1.63 16.08
CA LEU A 49 3.31 -2.19 14.96
C LEU A 49 2.99 -1.14 13.90
N GLY A 50 2.70 0.09 14.31
CA GLY A 50 2.52 1.23 13.42
C GLY A 50 3.78 1.50 12.58
N ASP A 51 4.95 1.44 13.21
CA ASP A 51 6.24 1.67 12.56
C ASP A 51 6.56 0.56 11.57
N LEU A 52 6.36 -0.70 11.97
CA LEU A 52 6.52 -1.86 11.10
C LEU A 52 5.60 -1.77 9.87
N LYS A 53 4.33 -1.39 10.04
CA LYS A 53 3.40 -1.20 8.92
C LYS A 53 3.88 -0.13 7.94
N ARG A 54 4.43 0.98 8.44
CA ARG A 54 4.97 2.05 7.58
C ARG A 54 6.19 1.57 6.78
N GLU A 55 7.10 0.85 7.43
CA GLU A 55 8.28 0.30 6.75
C GLU A 55 7.89 -0.77 5.72
N MET A 56 6.98 -1.68 6.05
CA MET A 56 6.46 -2.66 5.09
C MET A 56 5.84 -1.99 3.86
N ASN A 57 5.05 -0.94 4.05
CA ASN A 57 4.44 -0.20 2.94
C ASN A 57 5.51 0.49 2.06
N ARG A 58 6.57 1.02 2.67
CA ARG A 58 7.70 1.61 1.96
C ARG A 58 8.41 0.56 1.10
N LEU A 59 8.80 -0.57 1.69
CA LEU A 59 9.49 -1.64 0.97
C LEU A 59 8.63 -2.20 -0.17
N GLN A 60 7.33 -2.41 0.05
CA GLN A 60 6.41 -2.86 -1.01
C GLN A 60 6.32 -1.85 -2.17
N ARG A 61 6.32 -0.55 -1.86
CA ARG A 61 6.34 0.51 -2.88
C ARG A 61 7.64 0.46 -3.67
N GLU A 62 8.79 0.35 -3.00
CA GLU A 62 10.10 0.26 -3.64
C GLU A 62 10.20 -0.97 -4.56
N ILE A 63 9.76 -2.15 -4.09
CA ILE A 63 9.70 -3.38 -4.89
C ILE A 63 8.85 -3.16 -6.15
N ARG A 64 7.66 -2.59 -6.01
CA ARG A 64 6.77 -2.34 -7.16
C ARG A 64 7.40 -1.41 -8.19
N LEU A 65 8.06 -0.33 -7.74
CA LEU A 65 8.73 0.61 -8.63
C LEU A 65 9.91 -0.05 -9.35
N ALA A 66 10.72 -0.83 -8.63
CA ALA A 66 11.83 -1.57 -9.21
C ALA A 66 11.37 -2.55 -10.30
N ILE A 67 10.33 -3.35 -10.02
CA ILE A 67 9.72 -4.27 -11.00
C ILE A 67 9.24 -3.48 -12.24
N GLN A 68 8.53 -2.37 -12.03
CA GLN A 68 8.00 -1.58 -13.14
C GLN A 68 9.11 -1.00 -14.03
N VAL A 69 10.21 -0.53 -13.45
CA VAL A 69 11.38 -0.04 -14.20
C VAL A 69 12.00 -1.14 -15.06
N GLN A 70 12.14 -2.37 -14.53
CA GLN A 70 12.73 -3.46 -15.32
C GLN A 70 11.78 -3.92 -16.44
N LEU A 71 10.48 -4.04 -16.16
CA LEU A 71 9.50 -4.43 -17.17
C LEU A 71 9.36 -3.40 -18.29
N ALA A 72 9.49 -2.10 -17.98
CA ALA A 72 9.44 -1.03 -18.98
C ALA A 72 10.55 -1.16 -20.04
N LYS A 73 11.74 -1.66 -19.67
CA LYS A 73 12.85 -1.89 -20.63
C LYS A 73 12.53 -2.94 -21.69
N MET A 74 11.55 -3.81 -21.41
CA MET A 74 11.15 -4.90 -22.28
C MET A 74 9.98 -4.52 -23.20
N SER A 75 9.31 -3.39 -22.95
CA SER A 75 8.25 -2.88 -23.80
C SER A 75 8.74 -2.59 -25.21
N GLY A 76 7.89 -2.84 -26.21
CA GLY A 76 8.22 -2.72 -27.63
C GLY A 76 9.06 -3.87 -28.18
N ARG A 77 9.45 -4.86 -27.36
CA ARG A 77 10.24 -6.02 -27.80
C ARG A 77 9.37 -7.26 -28.04
N THR A 78 9.90 -8.20 -28.80
CA THR A 78 9.35 -9.55 -28.99
C THR A 78 10.52 -10.53 -29.07
N LEU A 79 10.36 -11.76 -28.57
CA LEU A 79 11.41 -12.78 -28.61
C LEU A 79 11.43 -13.59 -29.90
N GLY A 80 10.63 -13.21 -30.90
CA GLY A 80 10.64 -13.79 -32.24
C GLY A 80 9.94 -15.13 -32.38
N SER A 81 9.65 -15.84 -31.28
CA SER A 81 8.87 -17.08 -31.28
C SER A 81 7.71 -17.03 -30.29
N MET A 82 6.64 -17.78 -30.62
CA MET A 82 5.45 -17.86 -29.77
C MET A 82 5.76 -18.51 -28.43
N GLU A 83 6.60 -19.53 -28.43
CA GLU A 83 7.01 -20.26 -27.22
C GLU A 83 7.80 -19.36 -26.27
N ALA A 84 8.81 -18.65 -26.78
CA ALA A 84 9.60 -17.73 -25.97
C ALA A 84 8.74 -16.58 -25.40
N ASN A 85 7.84 -16.01 -26.21
CA ASN A 85 6.92 -14.98 -25.72
C ASN A 85 5.94 -15.49 -24.67
N ARG A 86 5.45 -16.74 -24.81
CA ARG A 86 4.57 -17.37 -23.81
C ARG A 86 5.28 -17.62 -22.50
N GLU A 87 6.52 -18.11 -22.56
CA GLU A 87 7.32 -18.34 -21.37
C GLU A 87 7.62 -17.02 -20.67
N LEU A 88 8.08 -16.01 -21.41
CA LEU A 88 8.28 -14.66 -20.87
C LEU A 88 7.02 -14.13 -20.18
N ALA A 89 5.86 -14.19 -20.84
CA ALA A 89 4.61 -13.73 -20.26
C ALA A 89 4.27 -14.49 -18.98
N ARG A 90 4.50 -15.81 -18.95
CA ARG A 90 4.28 -16.66 -17.77
C ARG A 90 5.18 -16.28 -16.61
N SER A 91 6.49 -16.17 -16.82
CA SER A 91 7.45 -15.80 -15.77
C SER A 91 7.15 -14.42 -15.18
N ILE A 92 6.73 -13.46 -16.03
CA ILE A 92 6.27 -12.15 -15.56
C ILE A 92 5.04 -12.32 -14.66
N GLN A 93 4.04 -13.11 -15.06
CA GLN A 93 2.83 -13.28 -14.25
C GLN A 93 3.10 -13.98 -12.92
N GLU A 94 3.95 -15.01 -12.90
CA GLU A 94 4.34 -15.72 -11.68
C GLU A 94 5.03 -14.77 -10.68
N MET A 95 5.99 -13.97 -11.18
CA MET A 95 6.65 -12.94 -10.38
C MET A 95 5.65 -11.92 -9.82
N LEU A 96 4.74 -11.40 -10.66
CA LEU A 96 3.73 -10.44 -10.20
C LEU A 96 2.77 -11.06 -9.18
N ASP A 97 2.37 -12.32 -9.38
CA ASP A 97 1.51 -13.04 -8.45
C ASP A 97 2.14 -13.19 -7.06
N ALA A 98 3.44 -13.49 -6.99
CA ALA A 98 4.20 -13.59 -5.74
C ALA A 98 4.23 -12.26 -4.95
N HIS A 99 4.15 -11.13 -5.65
CA HIS A 99 4.11 -9.79 -5.02
C HIS A 99 2.70 -9.21 -4.89
N GLY A 100 1.64 -9.99 -5.15
CA GLY A 100 0.26 -9.50 -5.06
C GLY A 100 -0.07 -8.41 -6.07
N LEU A 101 0.53 -8.48 -7.27
CA LEU A 101 0.38 -7.51 -8.35
C LEU A 101 -0.31 -8.12 -9.57
N ARG A 102 -0.85 -7.24 -10.42
CA ARG A 102 -1.43 -7.54 -11.72
C ARG A 102 -0.96 -6.50 -12.73
N VAL A 103 -1.02 -6.84 -14.02
CA VAL A 103 -0.82 -5.84 -15.07
C VAL A 103 -2.11 -5.02 -15.23
N ARG A 104 -1.99 -3.71 -15.41
CA ARG A 104 -3.10 -2.83 -15.74
C ARG A 104 -3.32 -2.92 -17.25
N CYS A 105 -4.53 -3.32 -17.66
CA CYS A 105 -4.90 -3.31 -19.06
C CYS A 105 -4.84 -1.88 -19.63
N THR A 106 -4.14 -1.69 -20.74
CA THR A 106 -3.99 -0.37 -21.39
C THR A 106 -5.28 0.12 -22.05
N HIS A 107 -6.23 -0.77 -22.31
CA HIS A 107 -7.50 -0.44 -22.97
C HIS A 107 -8.60 -0.03 -21.98
N CYS A 108 -8.78 -0.80 -20.90
CA CYS A 108 -9.88 -0.58 -19.95
C CYS A 108 -9.43 -0.25 -18.52
N GLY A 109 -8.12 -0.22 -18.25
CA GLY A 109 -7.59 0.07 -16.92
C GLY A 109 -7.78 -1.02 -15.85
N HIS A 110 -8.47 -2.11 -16.17
CA HIS A 110 -8.73 -3.19 -15.22
C HIS A 110 -7.48 -4.03 -14.95
N PRO A 111 -7.34 -4.62 -13.74
CA PRO A 111 -6.34 -5.63 -13.46
C PRO A 111 -6.51 -6.83 -14.40
N ALA A 112 -5.42 -7.24 -15.04
CA ALA A 112 -5.39 -8.28 -16.04
C ALA A 112 -4.16 -9.19 -15.85
N ILE A 113 -4.17 -10.29 -16.60
CA ILE A 113 -3.06 -11.22 -16.77
C ILE A 113 -2.52 -11.03 -18.18
N LEU A 114 -1.22 -10.80 -18.32
CA LEU A 114 -0.58 -10.76 -19.63
C LEU A 114 -0.46 -12.18 -20.18
N ARG A 115 -0.92 -12.41 -21.41
CA ARG A 115 -0.82 -13.69 -22.11
C ARG A 115 -0.37 -13.49 -23.54
N VAL A 116 0.01 -14.60 -24.18
CA VAL A 116 0.30 -14.65 -25.62
C VAL A 116 -0.66 -15.62 -26.29
N SER A 117 -1.42 -15.09 -27.25
CA SER A 117 -2.41 -15.84 -28.02
C SER A 117 -1.96 -16.02 -29.47
N PRO A 118 -2.32 -17.14 -30.13
CA PRO A 118 -2.09 -17.31 -31.55
C PRO A 118 -2.96 -16.33 -32.35
N ARG A 119 -2.44 -15.83 -33.48
CA ARG A 119 -3.19 -15.00 -34.43
C ARG A 119 -2.67 -15.22 -35.85
N ALA A 120 -3.57 -15.30 -36.82
CA ALA A 120 -3.19 -15.39 -38.23
C ALA A 120 -2.28 -14.21 -38.62
N GLY A 121 -1.18 -14.50 -39.31
CA GLY A 121 -0.17 -13.52 -39.71
C GLY A 121 0.82 -13.10 -38.62
N ALA A 122 0.74 -13.66 -37.40
CA ALA A 122 1.68 -13.38 -36.31
C ALA A 122 2.33 -14.67 -35.78
N ALA A 123 3.44 -15.08 -36.41
CA ALA A 123 4.17 -16.31 -36.05
C ALA A 123 4.63 -16.33 -34.58
N ALA A 124 5.02 -15.18 -34.03
CA ALA A 124 5.42 -15.03 -32.64
C ALA A 124 4.24 -14.88 -31.65
N GLY A 125 3.00 -14.98 -32.13
CA GLY A 125 1.78 -14.70 -31.37
C GLY A 125 1.58 -13.20 -31.10
N VAL A 126 0.52 -12.91 -30.34
CA VAL A 126 0.19 -11.55 -29.92
C VAL A 126 -0.01 -11.48 -28.42
N PHE A 127 0.49 -10.41 -27.80
CA PHE A 127 0.27 -10.11 -26.39
C PHE A 127 -1.15 -9.60 -26.18
N VAL A 128 -1.84 -10.20 -25.22
CA VAL A 128 -3.20 -9.87 -24.82
C VAL A 128 -3.30 -9.70 -23.31
N PHE A 129 -4.17 -8.80 -22.88
CA PHE A 129 -4.59 -8.66 -21.49
C PHE A 129 -5.83 -9.51 -21.29
N ASP A 130 -5.74 -10.53 -20.44
CA ASP A 130 -6.84 -11.40 -20.02
C ASP A 130 -7.40 -10.92 -18.68
N HIS A 131 -8.65 -10.49 -18.68
CA HIS A 131 -9.31 -9.96 -17.49
C HIS A 131 -10.71 -10.58 -17.33
N THR A 132 -11.12 -10.72 -16.08
CA THR A 132 -12.47 -11.14 -15.72
C THR A 132 -13.24 -9.93 -15.20
N ILE A 133 -14.22 -9.45 -15.96
CA ILE A 133 -15.10 -8.33 -15.60
C ILE A 133 -16.50 -8.92 -15.40
N ASP A 134 -17.12 -8.68 -14.25
CA ASP A 134 -18.47 -9.14 -13.92
C ASP A 134 -18.71 -10.65 -14.18
N GLY A 135 -17.70 -11.46 -13.86
CA GLY A 135 -17.72 -12.92 -14.04
C GLY A 135 -17.49 -13.39 -15.49
N ARG A 136 -17.33 -12.47 -16.44
CA ARG A 136 -17.04 -12.79 -17.85
C ARG A 136 -15.56 -12.57 -18.14
N ARG A 137 -14.97 -13.55 -18.84
CA ARG A 137 -13.59 -13.45 -19.33
C ARG A 137 -13.58 -12.63 -20.62
N THR A 138 -12.70 -11.65 -20.67
CA THR A 138 -12.55 -10.69 -21.78
C THR A 138 -11.09 -10.49 -22.11
N PHE A 139 -10.80 -10.18 -23.37
CA PHE A 139 -9.44 -10.01 -23.87
C PHE A 139 -9.27 -8.67 -24.59
N HIS A 140 -8.26 -7.91 -24.21
CA HIS A 140 -7.86 -6.68 -24.88
C HIS A 140 -6.42 -6.76 -25.41
N GLY A 141 -6.10 -5.94 -26.40
CA GLY A 141 -4.77 -5.91 -27.02
C GLY A 141 -4.70 -6.68 -28.33
N GLY A 142 -3.66 -7.51 -28.48
CA GLY A 142 -3.39 -8.24 -29.72
C GLY A 142 -2.23 -7.64 -30.54
N ARG A 143 -1.24 -7.06 -29.87
CA ARG A 143 -0.02 -6.54 -30.51
C ARG A 143 1.09 -7.60 -30.49
N VAL A 144 1.90 -7.67 -31.54
CA VAL A 144 3.05 -8.59 -31.63
C VAL A 144 4.19 -8.17 -30.67
N LEU A 145 4.32 -6.87 -30.44
CA LEU A 145 5.30 -6.30 -29.52
C LEU A 145 4.73 -6.21 -28.11
N MET A 146 5.58 -6.43 -27.11
CA MET A 146 5.19 -6.37 -25.71
C MET A 146 4.67 -4.97 -25.36
N PRO A 147 3.46 -4.84 -24.77
CA PRO A 147 2.92 -3.54 -24.41
C PRO A 147 3.72 -2.86 -23.27
N GLU A 148 3.45 -1.58 -23.05
CA GLU A 148 3.84 -0.90 -21.82
C GLU A 148 3.19 -1.62 -20.63
N ILE A 149 4.00 -2.09 -19.68
CA ILE A 149 3.49 -2.77 -18.48
C ILE A 149 3.36 -1.75 -17.35
N ARG A 150 2.11 -1.50 -16.95
CA ARG A 150 1.79 -0.78 -15.71
C ARG A 150 1.28 -1.77 -14.68
N LEU A 151 1.64 -1.59 -13.43
CA LEU A 151 1.26 -2.50 -12.35
C LEU A 151 0.09 -1.94 -11.56
N VAL A 152 -0.78 -2.81 -11.07
CA VAL A 152 -1.87 -2.54 -10.12
C VAL A 152 -1.89 -3.62 -9.04
N ALA A 153 -2.51 -3.34 -7.89
CA ALA A 153 -2.69 -4.35 -6.86
C ALA A 153 -3.60 -5.47 -7.38
N LYS A 154 -3.31 -6.71 -6.98
CA LYS A 154 -4.16 -7.86 -7.25
C LYS A 154 -5.47 -7.68 -6.49
N PRO A 155 -6.64 -7.75 -7.17
CA PRO A 155 -7.93 -7.66 -6.50
C PRO A 155 -8.06 -8.73 -5.41
N ALA A 156 -8.66 -8.36 -4.28
CA ALA A 156 -9.03 -9.31 -3.25
C ALA A 156 -9.96 -10.37 -3.85
N ARG A 157 -9.72 -11.64 -3.51
CA ARG A 157 -10.62 -12.72 -3.91
C ARG A 157 -11.94 -12.51 -3.17
N LYS A 158 -13.07 -12.47 -3.90
CA LYS A 158 -14.38 -12.54 -3.26
C LYS A 158 -14.46 -13.87 -2.51
N PRO A 159 -14.80 -13.88 -1.21
CA PRO A 159 -15.03 -15.12 -0.49
C PRO A 159 -16.17 -15.88 -1.16
N ARG A 160 -15.96 -17.18 -1.40
CA ARG A 160 -16.94 -18.05 -2.04
C ARG A 160 -18.05 -18.34 -1.03
N GLY A 161 -19.02 -17.45 -0.86
CA GLY A 161 -20.07 -17.62 0.16
C GLY A 161 -21.17 -16.57 0.23
N GLU A 162 -20.96 -15.34 -0.23
CA GLU A 162 -22.05 -14.36 -0.30
C GLU A 162 -22.92 -14.66 -1.54
N LYS A 163 -23.83 -15.63 -1.39
CA LYS A 163 -25.06 -15.64 -2.16
C LYS A 163 -25.74 -14.30 -1.87
N LYS A 164 -25.83 -13.43 -2.87
CA LYS A 164 -26.78 -12.32 -2.83
C LYS A 164 -28.16 -12.94 -2.68
N ALA A 165 -28.77 -12.80 -1.50
CA ALA A 165 -30.21 -12.95 -1.37
C ALA A 165 -30.83 -11.83 -2.22
N GLY A 166 -31.50 -12.22 -3.30
CA GLY A 166 -32.25 -11.37 -4.19
C GLY A 166 -33.40 -12.19 -4.74
#